data_AF-A0A1B6JNA6-F1
#
_entry.id   AF-A0A1B6JNA6-F1
#
_cell.length_a   1.000
_cell.length_b   1.000
_cell.length_c   1.000
_cell.angle_alpha   90.00
_cell.angle_beta   90.00
_cell.angle_gamma   90.00
#
_symmetry.space_group_name_H-M   'P 1'
#
loop_
_entity.id
_entity.type
_entity.pdbx_description
1 polymer ?
#
loop_
_entity_poly.entity_id
_entity_poly.type
_entity_poly.pdbx_seq_one_letter_code
_entity_poly.pdbx_strand_id
1 'polypeptide(L)'
;LLGFSHMFAMVSRAFSMAYCSVRASRHLHLSMLSNILRSPMSFFDTTPIGRLINRFGKDMDFVDNAFPILVTYTMYGWLNVLGALIIITWSTPSFAYVIPPVGLLYYLVQKIYITTFRQLQRLESVSRSSVYAHFSETVSGASSIRAYQVEDHF
;
A
#
# COMPACT_ATOMS: atom_id res chain seq x y z
N LEU A 1 -8.56 25.47 -27.04
CA LEU A 1 -9.62 25.28 -26.00
C LEU A 1 -9.47 23.95 -25.26
N LEU A 2 -9.41 22.79 -25.94
CA LEU A 2 -9.24 21.48 -25.30
C LEU A 2 -7.96 21.32 -24.45
N GLY A 3 -6.84 21.88 -24.89
CA GLY A 3 -5.60 21.86 -24.07
C GLY A 3 -5.73 22.64 -22.77
N PHE A 4 -6.46 23.77 -22.79
CA PHE A 4 -6.67 24.59 -21.60
C PHE A 4 -7.59 23.90 -20.59
N SER A 5 -8.67 23.24 -21.04
CA SER A 5 -9.54 22.46 -20.17
C SER A 5 -8.82 21.26 -19.54
N HIS A 6 -7.97 20.58 -20.31
CA HIS A 6 -7.15 19.49 -19.78
C HIS A 6 -6.15 19.96 -18.71
N MET A 7 -5.46 21.08 -18.96
CA MET A 7 -4.55 21.68 -17.97
C MET A 7 -5.29 22.10 -16.70
N PHE A 8 -6.45 22.74 -16.83
CA PHE A 8 -7.28 23.12 -15.69
C PHE A 8 -7.73 21.89 -14.88
N ALA A 9 -8.17 20.82 -15.55
CA ALA A 9 -8.56 19.57 -14.90
C ALA A 9 -7.38 18.88 -14.18
N MET A 10 -6.17 18.93 -14.75
CA MET A 10 -4.99 18.39 -14.07
C MET A 10 -4.65 19.16 -12.80
N VAL A 11 -4.72 20.49 -12.84
CA VAL A 11 -4.47 21.35 -11.68
C VAL A 11 -5.54 21.12 -10.61
N SER A 12 -6.82 21.13 -10.97
CA SER A 12 -7.92 20.91 -10.02
C SER A 12 -7.84 19.53 -9.36
N ARG A 13 -7.49 18.48 -10.13
CA ARG A 13 -7.25 17.14 -9.60
C ARG A 13 -6.09 17.13 -8.59
N ALA A 14 -4.97 17.77 -8.92
CA ALA A 14 -3.81 17.83 -8.03
C ALA A 14 -4.14 18.52 -6.70
N PHE A 15 -4.81 19.68 -6.76
CA PHE A 15 -5.26 20.41 -5.57
C PHE A 15 -6.26 19.61 -4.74
N SER A 16 -7.27 19.02 -5.38
CA SER A 16 -8.27 18.20 -4.70
C SER A 16 -7.63 17.00 -3.99
N MET A 17 -6.69 16.32 -4.65
CA MET A 17 -6.01 15.17 -4.07
C MET A 17 -5.14 15.56 -2.87
N ALA A 18 -4.37 16.65 -2.99
CA ALA A 18 -3.56 17.17 -1.88
C ALA A 18 -4.42 17.60 -0.69
N TYR A 19 -5.55 18.26 -0.94
CA TYR A 19 -6.47 18.65 0.12
C TYR A 19 -7.08 17.42 0.82
N CYS A 20 -7.54 16.43 0.04
CA CYS A 20 -8.10 15.20 0.57
C CYS A 20 -7.09 14.39 1.37
N SER A 21 -5.85 14.24 0.90
CA SER A 21 -4.81 13.48 1.61
C SER A 21 -4.49 14.10 2.97
N VAL A 22 -4.26 15.42 3.02
CA VAL A 22 -3.98 16.14 4.27
C VAL A 22 -5.16 16.05 5.23
N ARG A 23 -6.39 16.18 4.73
CA ARG A 23 -7.59 16.07 5.56
C ARG A 23 -7.78 14.66 6.12
N ALA A 24 -7.55 13.63 5.31
CA ALA A 24 -7.64 12.23 5.71
C ALA A 24 -6.57 11.88 6.75
N SER A 25 -5.32 12.25 6.49
CA SER A 25 -4.19 12.12 7.42
C SER A 25 -4.50 12.72 8.78
N ARG A 26 -4.89 14.00 8.81
CA ARG A 26 -5.25 14.71 10.05
C ARG A 26 -6.39 14.03 10.79
N HIS A 27 -7.42 13.56 10.08
CA HIS A 27 -8.54 12.87 10.71
C HIS A 27 -8.12 11.53 11.33
N LEU A 28 -7.32 10.74 10.61
CA LEU A 28 -6.81 9.46 11.10
C LEU A 28 -5.87 9.65 12.28
N HIS A 29 -4.96 10.62 12.23
CA HIS A 29 -4.04 10.93 13.33
C HIS A 29 -4.80 11.33 14.60
N LEU A 30 -5.75 12.27 14.47
CA LEU A 30 -6.54 12.74 15.62
C LEU A 30 -7.45 11.65 16.18
N SER A 31 -8.06 10.82 15.31
CA SER A 31 -8.88 9.69 15.73
C SER A 31 -8.06 8.66 16.50
N MET A 32 -6.87 8.28 16.00
CA MET A 32 -5.97 7.37 16.69
C MET A 32 -5.49 7.93 18.02
N LEU A 33 -5.09 9.20 18.06
CA LEU A 33 -4.67 9.87 19.29
C LEU A 33 -5.80 9.88 20.34
N SER A 34 -7.01 10.28 19.94
CA SER A 34 -8.18 10.29 20.82
C SER A 34 -8.51 8.91 21.38
N ASN A 35 -8.43 7.86 20.55
CA ASN A 35 -8.71 6.50 20.99
C ASN A 35 -7.67 5.97 21.97
N ILE A 36 -6.39 6.30 21.75
CA ILE A 36 -5.31 5.90 22.66
C ILE A 36 -5.41 6.61 24.00
N LEU A 37 -5.67 7.92 24.01
CA LEU A 37 -5.83 8.68 25.26
C LEU A 37 -7.03 8.18 26.10
N ARG A 38 -8.03 7.55 25.47
CA ARG A 38 -9.20 6.96 26.12
C ARG A 38 -9.02 5.47 26.45
N SER A 39 -7.89 4.87 26.12
CA SER A 39 -7.64 3.45 26.35
C SER A 39 -7.29 3.18 27.82
N PRO A 40 -7.74 2.05 28.41
CA PRO A 40 -7.44 1.70 29.80
C PRO A 40 -5.95 1.38 29.98
N MET A 41 -5.44 1.45 31.21
CA MET A 41 -4.03 1.16 31.50
C MET A 41 -3.60 -0.25 31.05
N SER A 42 -4.51 -1.24 31.14
CA SER A 42 -4.22 -2.62 30.67
C SER A 42 -3.86 -2.70 29.19
N PHE A 43 -4.32 -1.74 28.36
CA PHE A 43 -3.91 -1.66 26.97
C PHE A 43 -2.42 -1.30 26.87
N PHE A 44 -1.94 -0.36 27.67
CA PHE A 44 -0.54 0.06 27.68
C PHE A 44 0.38 -0.99 28.30
N ASP A 45 -0.12 -1.79 29.24
CA ASP A 45 0.65 -2.89 29.84
C ASP A 45 0.79 -4.09 28.88
N THR A 46 -0.20 -4.32 28.02
CA THR A 46 -0.21 -5.44 27.06
C THR A 46 0.38 -5.09 25.69
N THR A 47 0.33 -3.82 25.29
CA THR A 47 0.90 -3.38 24.01
C THR A 47 2.26 -2.71 24.18
N PRO A 48 3.31 -3.22 23.50
CA PRO A 48 4.62 -2.61 23.59
C PRO A 48 4.59 -1.21 22.96
N ILE A 49 5.19 -0.23 23.64
CA ILE A 49 5.27 1.17 23.19
C ILE A 49 5.82 1.28 21.76
N GLY A 50 6.76 0.41 21.38
CA GLY A 50 7.30 0.36 20.01
C GLY A 50 6.26 0.09 18.92
N ARG A 51 5.19 -0.67 19.21
CA ARG A 51 4.08 -0.89 18.25
C ARG A 51 3.27 0.39 18.05
N LEU A 52 3.08 1.17 19.12
CA LEU A 52 2.41 2.47 19.04
C LEU A 52 3.23 3.44 18.18
N ILE A 53 4.54 3.51 18.42
CA ILE A 53 5.46 4.36 17.64
C ILE A 53 5.45 3.96 16.17
N ASN A 54 5.47 2.66 15.85
CA ASN A 54 5.38 2.21 14.46
C ASN A 54 4.05 2.62 13.79
N ARG A 55 2.93 2.64 14.52
CA ARG A 55 1.64 3.10 13.99
C ARG A 55 1.61 4.60 13.70
N PHE A 56 2.09 5.43 14.62
CA PHE A 56 2.12 6.88 14.40
C PHE A 56 3.22 7.35 13.45
N GLY A 57 4.32 6.59 13.35
CA GLY A 57 5.40 6.89 12.43
C GLY A 57 5.18 6.23 11.08
N LYS A 58 5.50 4.93 11.00
CA LYS A 58 5.59 4.20 9.73
C LYS A 58 4.24 4.01 9.04
N ASP A 59 3.20 3.65 9.79
CA ASP A 59 1.89 3.42 9.17
C ASP A 59 1.23 4.74 8.74
N MET A 60 1.41 5.82 9.53
CA MET A 60 0.95 7.16 9.14
C MET A 60 1.71 7.68 7.92
N ASP A 61 3.03 7.52 7.87
CA ASP A 61 3.84 7.92 6.71
C ASP A 61 3.38 7.23 5.42
N PHE A 62 3.01 5.94 5.50
CA PHE A 62 2.39 5.24 4.37
C PHE A 62 1.05 5.87 3.94
N VAL A 63 0.18 6.21 4.89
CA VAL A 63 -1.11 6.86 4.63
C VAL A 63 -0.94 8.25 4.03
N ASP A 64 0.10 8.98 4.43
CA ASP A 64 0.34 10.35 4.02
C ASP A 64 0.97 10.43 2.63
N ASN A 65 1.92 9.54 2.34
CA ASN A 65 2.74 9.63 1.13
C ASN A 65 2.37 8.58 0.08
N ALA A 66 2.30 7.30 0.46
CA ALA A 66 2.14 6.21 -0.50
C ALA A 66 0.68 5.97 -0.89
N PHE A 67 -0.23 6.04 0.07
CA PHE A 67 -1.65 5.75 -0.14
C PHE A 67 -2.33 6.70 -1.16
N PRO A 68 -2.13 8.03 -1.13
CA PRO A 68 -2.74 8.93 -2.10
C PRO A 68 -2.25 8.67 -3.53
N ILE A 69 -0.97 8.31 -3.67
CA ILE A 69 -0.38 7.94 -4.96
C ILE A 69 -1.07 6.67 -5.51
N LEU A 70 -1.22 5.64 -4.68
CA LEU A 70 -1.89 4.39 -5.06
C LEU A 70 -3.34 4.61 -5.49
N VAL A 71 -4.09 5.41 -4.71
CA VAL A 71 -5.49 5.75 -5.03
C VAL A 71 -5.58 6.49 -6.36
N THR A 72 -4.67 7.43 -6.61
CA THR A 72 -4.63 8.20 -7.86
C THR A 72 -4.44 7.29 -9.07
N TYR A 73 -3.45 6.39 -9.02
CA TYR A 73 -3.20 5.46 -10.12
C TYR A 73 -4.34 4.46 -10.32
N THR A 74 -4.91 3.97 -9.22
CA THR A 74 -6.05 3.05 -9.28
C THR A 74 -7.26 3.72 -9.93
N MET A 75 -7.60 4.94 -9.51
CA MET A 75 -8.70 5.72 -10.09
C MET A 75 -8.46 6.03 -11.56
N TYR A 76 -7.25 6.45 -11.92
CA TYR A 76 -6.88 6.68 -13.32
C TYR A 76 -7.02 5.42 -14.17
N GLY A 77 -6.54 4.28 -13.68
CA GLY A 77 -6.66 2.99 -14.36
C GLY A 77 -8.13 2.59 -14.59
N TRP A 78 -8.97 2.67 -13.56
CA TRP A 78 -10.41 2.38 -13.68
C TRP A 78 -11.11 3.29 -14.68
N LEU A 79 -10.88 4.60 -14.61
CA LEU A 79 -11.48 5.57 -15.51
C LEU A 79 -11.02 5.36 -16.96
N ASN A 80 -9.76 5.01 -17.17
CA ASN A 80 -9.22 4.74 -18.50
C ASN A 80 -9.86 3.49 -19.11
N VAL A 81 -9.94 2.38 -18.35
CA VAL A 81 -10.62 1.16 -18.81
C VAL A 81 -12.10 1.42 -19.10
N LEU A 82 -12.81 2.10 -18.21
CA LEU A 82 -14.22 2.43 -18.42
C LEU A 82 -14.42 3.33 -19.65
N GLY A 83 -13.58 4.37 -19.80
CA GLY A 83 -13.63 5.27 -20.95
C GLY A 83 -13.37 4.54 -22.26
N ALA A 84 -12.36 3.66 -22.31
CA ALA A 84 -12.07 2.83 -23.47
C ALA A 84 -13.24 1.91 -23.82
N LEU A 85 -13.84 1.24 -22.84
CA LEU A 85 -15.00 0.36 -23.06
C LEU A 85 -16.20 1.13 -23.61
N ILE A 86 -16.48 2.34 -23.09
CA ILE A 86 -17.56 3.19 -23.58
C ILE A 86 -17.32 3.59 -25.04
N ILE A 87 -16.10 4.05 -25.37
CA ILE A 87 -15.74 4.49 -26.73
C ILE A 87 -15.85 3.33 -27.72
N ILE A 88 -15.32 2.15 -27.37
CA ILE A 88 -15.37 0.95 -28.22
C ILE A 88 -16.81 0.53 -28.45
N THR A 89 -17.64 0.49 -27.40
CA THR A 89 -19.04 0.09 -27.51
C THR A 89 -19.86 1.07 -28.34
N TRP A 90 -19.58 2.37 -28.23
CA TRP A 90 -20.22 3.39 -29.05
C TRP A 90 -19.83 3.28 -30.53
N SER A 91 -18.54 3.04 -30.81
CA SER A 91 -18.02 2.90 -32.17
C SER A 91 -18.44 1.60 -32.84
N THR A 92 -18.61 0.51 -32.08
CA THR A 92 -18.97 -0.80 -32.61
C THR A 92 -19.84 -1.56 -31.60
N PRO A 93 -21.18 -1.39 -31.67
CA PRO A 93 -22.11 -1.99 -30.71
C PRO A 93 -22.04 -3.51 -30.62
N SER A 94 -21.68 -4.20 -31.70
CA SER A 94 -21.52 -5.66 -31.71
C SER A 94 -20.39 -6.16 -30.79
N PHE A 95 -19.42 -5.31 -30.46
CA PHE A 95 -18.33 -5.67 -29.54
C PHE A 95 -18.81 -5.84 -28.09
N ALA A 96 -20.00 -5.33 -27.75
CA ALA A 96 -20.60 -5.46 -26.43
C ALA A 96 -20.78 -6.93 -26.00
N TYR A 97 -21.02 -7.85 -26.95
CA TYR A 97 -21.17 -9.27 -26.66
C TYR A 97 -19.85 -9.94 -26.21
N VAL A 98 -18.70 -9.36 -26.55
CA VAL A 98 -17.37 -9.89 -26.20
C VAL A 98 -16.90 -9.39 -24.82
N ILE A 99 -17.43 -8.27 -24.34
CA ILE A 99 -17.03 -7.68 -23.05
C ILE A 99 -17.31 -8.64 -21.87
N PRO A 100 -18.50 -9.27 -21.72
CA PRO A 100 -18.77 -10.18 -20.60
C PRO A 100 -17.82 -11.38 -20.50
N PRO A 101 -17.55 -12.18 -21.56
CA PRO A 101 -16.64 -13.32 -21.45
C PRO A 101 -15.20 -12.89 -21.14
N VAL A 102 -14.71 -11.79 -21.72
CA VAL A 102 -13.37 -11.26 -21.42
C VAL A 102 -13.30 -10.74 -19.98
N GLY A 103 -14.32 -10.02 -19.52
CA GLY A 103 -14.41 -9.54 -18.14
C GLY A 103 -14.43 -10.68 -17.12
N LEU A 104 -15.14 -11.77 -17.42
CA LEU A 104 -15.15 -12.97 -16.57
C LEU A 104 -13.76 -13.60 -16.49
N LEU A 105 -13.07 -13.78 -17.63
CA LEU A 105 -11.70 -14.29 -17.65
C LEU A 105 -10.75 -13.40 -16.86
N TYR A 106 -10.83 -12.08 -17.05
CA TYR A 106 -10.02 -11.12 -16.30
C TYR A 106 -10.27 -11.22 -14.80
N TYR A 107 -11.53 -11.33 -14.37
CA TYR A 107 -11.90 -11.51 -12.97
C TYR A 107 -11.30 -12.79 -12.36
N LEU A 108 -11.36 -13.91 -13.10
CA LEU A 108 -10.76 -15.18 -12.64
C LEU A 108 -9.24 -15.05 -12.47
N VAL A 109 -8.56 -14.47 -13.46
CA VAL A 109 -7.12 -14.22 -13.39
C VAL A 109 -6.79 -13.26 -12.24
N GLN A 110 -7.55 -12.18 -12.08
CA GLN A 110 -7.35 -11.19 -11.02
C GLN A 110 -7.50 -11.82 -9.63
N LYS A 111 -8.46 -12.72 -9.44
CA LYS A 111 -8.66 -13.44 -8.17
C LYS A 111 -7.44 -14.30 -7.81
N ILE A 112 -6.91 -15.04 -8.78
CA ILE A 112 -5.70 -15.85 -8.59
C ILE A 112 -4.50 -14.94 -8.31
N TYR A 113 -4.31 -13.91 -9.14
CA TYR A 113 -3.22 -12.94 -9.01
C TYR A 113 -3.18 -12.31 -7.63
N ILE A 114 -4.30 -11.78 -7.12
CA ILE A 114 -4.35 -11.14 -5.79
C ILE A 114 -3.98 -12.14 -4.70
N THR A 115 -4.43 -13.38 -4.81
CA THR A 115 -4.17 -14.42 -3.81
C THR A 115 -2.68 -14.77 -3.79
N THR A 116 -2.08 -15.02 -4.96
CA THR A 116 -0.66 -15.32 -5.11
C THR A 116 0.21 -14.13 -4.72
N PHE A 117 -0.14 -12.92 -5.12
CA PHE A 117 0.61 -11.70 -4.79
C PHE A 117 0.67 -11.47 -3.28
N ARG A 118 -0.44 -11.66 -2.56
CA ARG A 118 -0.46 -11.56 -1.09
C ARG A 118 0.44 -12.60 -0.43
N GLN A 119 0.47 -13.82 -0.95
CA GLN A 119 1.37 -14.87 -0.45
C GLN A 119 2.83 -14.52 -0.71
N LEU A 120 3.14 -14.01 -1.90
CA LEU A 120 4.48 -13.58 -2.28
C LEU A 120 4.98 -12.46 -1.35
N GLN A 121 4.16 -11.44 -1.11
CA GLN A 121 4.50 -10.32 -0.23
C GLN A 121 4.71 -10.78 1.22
N ARG A 122 3.93 -11.77 1.68
CA ARG A 122 4.17 -12.41 2.99
C ARG A 122 5.53 -13.12 3.00
N LEU A 123 5.83 -13.92 1.98
CA LEU A 123 7.09 -14.65 1.89
C LEU A 123 8.30 -13.70 1.86
N GLU A 124 8.20 -12.61 1.08
CA GLU A 124 9.20 -11.55 1.01
C GLU A 124 9.41 -10.88 2.37
N SER A 125 8.33 -10.55 3.10
CA SER A 125 8.48 -9.95 4.43
C SER A 125 9.17 -10.89 5.43
N VAL A 126 8.85 -12.19 5.39
CA VAL A 126 9.46 -13.21 6.26
C VAL A 126 10.93 -13.42 5.93
N SER A 127 11.27 -13.60 4.65
CA SER A 127 12.67 -13.79 4.23
C SER A 127 13.53 -12.59 4.60
N ARG A 128 13.03 -11.38 4.37
CA ARG A 128 13.73 -10.14 4.73
C ARG A 128 13.96 -10.02 6.23
N SER A 129 12.98 -10.37 7.05
CA SER A 129 13.12 -10.34 8.51
C SER A 129 14.18 -11.33 9.02
N SER A 130 14.27 -12.52 8.40
CA SER A 130 15.26 -13.54 8.77
C SER A 130 16.69 -13.10 8.47
N VAL A 131 16.91 -12.48 7.30
CA VAL A 131 18.23 -11.92 6.93
C VAL A 131 18.66 -10.83 7.92
N TYR A 132 17.76 -9.92 8.30
CA TYR A 132 18.08 -8.90 9.29
C TYR A 132 18.35 -9.48 10.69
N ALA A 133 17.63 -10.54 11.07
CA ALA A 133 17.85 -11.23 12.35
C ALA A 133 19.23 -11.90 12.38
N HIS A 134 19.59 -12.66 11.35
CA HIS A 134 20.92 -13.29 11.24
C HIS A 134 22.06 -12.26 11.22
N PHE A 135 21.88 -11.15 10.49
CA PHE A 135 22.87 -10.07 10.49
C PHE A 135 23.03 -9.45 11.88
N SER A 136 21.92 -9.17 12.57
CA SER A 136 21.94 -8.62 13.92
C SER A 136 22.60 -9.57 14.93
N GLU A 137 22.33 -10.87 14.83
CA GLU A 137 22.92 -11.92 15.67
C GLU A 137 24.42 -12.03 15.44
N THR A 138 24.86 -12.02 14.19
CA THR A 138 26.29 -12.08 13.81
C THR A 138 27.05 -10.86 14.32
N VAL A 139 26.48 -9.66 14.19
CA VAL A 139 27.10 -8.43 14.69
C VAL A 139 27.20 -8.42 16.22
N SER A 140 26.13 -8.84 16.91
CA SER A 140 26.13 -8.89 18.39
C SER A 140 27.00 -10.01 18.94
N GLY A 141 27.11 -11.14 18.23
CA GLY A 141 27.90 -12.32 18.58
C GLY A 141 29.32 -12.32 18.00
N ALA A 142 29.75 -11.25 17.35
CA ALA A 142 31.00 -11.20 16.60
C ALA A 142 32.23 -11.56 17.45
N SER A 143 32.25 -11.16 18.73
CA SER A 143 33.32 -11.52 19.67
C SER A 143 33.34 -13.02 19.98
N SER A 144 32.18 -13.63 20.18
CA SER A 144 32.03 -15.07 20.41
C SER A 144 32.39 -15.89 19.17
N ILE A 145 31.91 -15.50 17.99
CA ILE A 145 32.19 -16.18 16.71
C ILE A 145 33.71 -16.22 16.45
N ARG A 146 34.40 -15.09 16.67
CA ARG A 146 35.86 -15.00 16.54
C ARG A 146 36.61 -15.78 17.61
N ALA A 147 36.07 -15.82 18.84
CA ALA A 147 36.68 -16.58 19.93
C ALA A 147 36.64 -18.11 19.67
N TYR A 148 35.60 -18.59 18.97
CA TYR A 148 35.45 -20.00 18.60
C TYR A 148 35.99 -20.36 17.20
N GLN A 149 36.50 -19.39 16.42
CA GLN A 149 37.03 -19.60 15.06
C GLN A 149 36.03 -20.29 14.10
N VAL A 150 34.76 -19.91 14.18
CA VAL A 150 33.68 -20.47 13.35
C VAL A 150 33.17 -19.47 12.31
N GLU A 151 34.02 -18.55 11.86
CA GLU A 151 33.65 -17.51 10.88
C GLU A 151 33.16 -18.08 9.55
N ASP A 152 33.74 -19.19 9.08
CA ASP A 152 33.36 -19.79 7.78
C ASP A 152 31.97 -20.45 7.78
N HIS A 153 31.36 -20.66 8.95
CA HIS A 153 30.06 -21.31 9.09
C HIS A 153 28.87 -20.34 9.22
N PHE A 154 29.14 -19.06 9.51
CA PHE A 154 28.15 -18.01 9.78
C PHE A 154 28.11 -16.97 8.66
#